data_AF-A0A2R6C7T2-F1
#
_entry.id   AF-A0A2R6C7T2-F1
#
_cell.length_a   1.000
_cell.length_b   1.000
_cell.length_c   1.000
_cell.angle_alpha   90.00
_cell.angle_beta   90.00
_cell.angle_gamma   90.00
#
_symmetry.space_group_name_H-M   'P 1'
#
loop_
_entity.id
_entity.type
_entity.pdbx_description
1 polymer ?
#
loop_
_entity_poly.entity_id
_entity_poly.type
_entity_poly.pdbx_seq_one_letter_code
_entity_poly.pdbx_strand_id
1 'polypeptide(L)' 'MAASELEGLAKRYASEAVAADRQGMRGKAITSYQQAIDVLNKLVTLYPGYELNGIYIQRIKAYQERIRLLKGEVYEDDG' A
#
# COMPACT_ATOMS: atom_id res chain seq x y z
N MET A 1 12.32 9.00 -12.12
CA MET A 1 11.15 9.64 -11.53
C MET A 1 11.60 10.43 -10.34
N ALA A 2 11.10 11.64 -10.16
CA ALA A 2 11.33 12.41 -8.93
C ALA A 2 10.51 11.81 -7.76
N ALA A 3 10.91 12.10 -6.51
CA ALA A 3 10.19 11.62 -5.32
C ALA A 3 8.71 12.04 -5.33
N SER A 4 8.41 13.27 -5.79
CA SER A 4 7.05 13.79 -5.92
C SER A 4 6.19 13.03 -6.95
N GLU A 5 6.79 12.57 -8.05
CA GLU A 5 6.08 11.76 -9.06
C GLU A 5 5.72 10.38 -8.50
N LEU A 6 6.67 9.75 -7.78
CA LEU A 6 6.42 8.49 -7.08
C LEU A 6 5.34 8.67 -6.01
N GLU A 7 5.36 9.76 -5.27
CA GLU A 7 4.33 10.07 -4.27
C GLU A 7 2.94 10.22 -4.90
N GLY A 8 2.84 10.96 -6.01
CA GLY A 8 1.58 11.10 -6.77
C GLY A 8 1.06 9.75 -7.25
N LEU A 9 1.96 8.91 -7.79
CA LEU A 9 1.61 7.58 -8.26
C LEU A 9 1.15 6.66 -7.11
N ALA A 10 1.83 6.67 -5.96
CA ALA A 10 1.45 5.92 -4.78
C ALA A 10 0.07 6.35 -4.25
N LYS A 11 -0.19 7.67 -4.19
CA LYS A 11 -1.49 8.21 -3.77
C LYS A 11 -2.63 7.78 -4.69
N ARG A 12 -2.39 7.75 -6.01
CA ARG A 12 -3.37 7.29 -6.99
C ARG A 12 -3.75 5.83 -6.75
N TYR A 13 -2.76 4.93 -6.69
CA TYR A 13 -3.02 3.51 -6.44
C TYR A 13 -3.68 3.25 -5.08
N ALA A 14 -3.25 3.96 -4.03
CA ALA A 14 -3.90 3.85 -2.72
C ALA A 14 -5.37 4.28 -2.76
N SER A 15 -5.70 5.34 -3.50
CA SER A 15 -7.09 5.82 -3.65
C SER A 15 -7.94 4.81 -4.42
N GLU A 16 -7.41 4.24 -5.50
CA GLU A 16 -8.06 3.18 -6.26
C GLU A 16 -8.30 1.92 -5.41
N ALA A 17 -7.30 1.55 -4.60
CA ALA A 17 -7.40 0.41 -3.70
C ALA A 17 -8.52 0.61 -2.67
N VAL A 18 -8.54 1.75 -1.98
CA VAL A 18 -9.58 2.07 -0.98
C VAL A 18 -10.97 2.14 -1.61
N ALA A 19 -11.09 2.71 -2.82
CA ALA A 19 -12.37 2.76 -3.53
C ALA A 19 -12.88 1.36 -3.91
N ALA A 20 -11.99 0.50 -4.42
CA ALA A 20 -12.34 -0.87 -4.78
C ALA A 20 -12.69 -1.73 -3.56
N ASP A 21 -11.94 -1.55 -2.48
CA ASP A 21 -12.14 -2.21 -1.19
C ASP A 21 -13.52 -1.91 -0.60
N ARG A 22 -13.90 -0.62 -0.57
CA ARG A 22 -15.24 -0.17 -0.13
C ARG A 22 -16.38 -0.72 -0.99
N GLN A 23 -16.12 -0.97 -2.27
CA GLN A 23 -17.09 -1.55 -3.20
C GLN A 23 -17.13 -3.09 -3.16
N GLY A 24 -16.33 -3.73 -2.31
CA GLY A 24 -16.24 -5.19 -2.22
C GLY A 24 -15.50 -5.84 -3.41
N MET A 25 -14.87 -5.06 -4.28
CA MET A 25 -14.09 -5.55 -5.43
C MET A 25 -12.72 -6.07 -4.96
N ARG A 26 -12.71 -7.20 -4.25
CA ARG A 26 -11.53 -7.74 -3.55
C ARG A 26 -10.28 -7.86 -4.44
N GLY A 27 -10.41 -8.47 -5.62
CA GLY A 27 -9.27 -8.66 -6.54
C GLY A 27 -8.63 -7.33 -6.96
N LYS A 28 -9.47 -6.34 -7.32
CA LYS A 28 -9.00 -5.00 -7.70
C LYS A 28 -8.35 -4.28 -6.53
N ALA A 29 -8.94 -4.36 -5.33
CA ALA A 29 -8.38 -3.78 -4.13
C ALA A 29 -6.98 -4.33 -3.84
N ILE A 30 -6.81 -5.66 -3.89
CA ILE A 30 -5.51 -6.33 -3.67
C ILE A 30 -4.46 -5.83 -4.67
N THR A 31 -4.79 -5.83 -5.98
CA THR A 31 -3.85 -5.39 -7.01
C THR A 31 -3.44 -3.92 -6.82
N SER A 32 -4.40 -3.03 -6.54
CA SER A 32 -4.10 -1.60 -6.34
C SER A 32 -3.30 -1.36 -5.05
N TYR A 33 -3.57 -2.07 -3.95
CA TYR A 33 -2.74 -1.98 -2.74
C TYR A 33 -1.31 -2.46 -3.00
N GLN A 34 -1.12 -3.56 -3.75
CA GLN A 34 0.21 -4.05 -4.11
C GLN A 34 0.98 -3.02 -4.94
N GLN A 35 0.33 -2.39 -5.93
CA GLN A 35 0.93 -1.32 -6.72
C GLN A 35 1.33 -0.11 -5.87
N ALA A 36 0.49 0.28 -4.90
CA ALA A 36 0.84 1.35 -3.97
C ALA A 36 2.07 0.98 -3.12
N ILE A 37 2.12 -0.25 -2.58
CA ILE A 37 3.26 -0.76 -1.81
C ILE A 37 4.54 -0.73 -2.63
N ASP A 38 4.50 -1.21 -3.88
CA ASP A 38 5.69 -1.27 -4.75
C ASP A 38 6.27 0.12 -5.02
N VAL A 39 5.41 1.13 -5.22
CA VAL A 39 5.83 2.52 -5.44
C VAL A 39 6.39 3.14 -4.15
N LEU A 40 5.76 2.87 -3.00
CA LEU A 40 6.26 3.34 -1.70
C LEU A 40 7.63 2.71 -1.37
N ASN A 41 7.80 1.41 -1.64
CA ASN A 41 9.07 0.71 -1.47
C ASN A 41 10.19 1.32 -2.34
N LYS A 42 9.88 1.66 -3.60
CA LYS A 42 10.82 2.39 -4.46
C LYS A 42 11.17 3.76 -3.86
N LEU A 43 10.19 4.49 -3.34
CA LEU A 43 10.42 5.81 -2.77
C LEU A 43 11.33 5.75 -1.54
N VAL A 44 11.05 4.87 -0.57
CA VAL A 44 11.88 4.73 0.64
C VAL A 44 13.29 4.20 0.33
N THR A 45 13.44 3.40 -0.72
CA THR A 45 14.73 2.84 -1.14
C THR A 45 15.59 3.87 -1.87
N LEU A 46 15.00 4.63 -2.80
CA LEU A 46 15.73 5.59 -3.64
C LEU A 46 15.98 6.92 -2.92
N TYR A 47 15.11 7.28 -1.96
CA TYR A 47 15.17 8.55 -1.25
C TYR A 47 15.14 8.36 0.27
N PRO A 48 16.16 7.72 0.87
CA PRO A 48 16.14 7.35 2.30
C PRO A 48 16.03 8.54 3.27
N GLY A 49 16.47 9.73 2.87
CA GLY A 49 16.37 10.97 3.67
C GLY A 49 15.10 11.79 3.44
N TYR A 50 14.14 11.29 2.68
CA TYR A 50 12.90 12.02 2.42
C TYR A 50 12.03 12.07 3.68
N GLU A 51 11.57 13.26 4.06
CA GLU A 51 10.93 13.54 5.35
C GLU A 51 9.71 12.64 5.64
N LEU A 52 9.01 12.22 4.58
CA LEU A 52 7.79 11.42 4.67
C LEU A 52 8.03 9.90 4.76
N ASN A 53 9.27 9.42 4.75
CA ASN A 53 9.56 7.98 4.73
C ASN A 53 8.96 7.21 5.90
N GLY A 54 8.92 7.80 7.11
CA GLY A 54 8.26 7.17 8.26
C GLY A 54 6.78 6.89 7.98
N ILE A 55 6.07 7.82 7.35
CA ILE A 55 4.66 7.69 6.97
C ILE A 55 4.51 6.63 5.86
N TYR A 56 5.43 6.59 4.90
CA TYR A 56 5.39 5.60 3.82
C TYR A 56 5.57 4.17 4.32
N ILE A 57 6.48 3.95 5.26
CA ILE A 57 6.67 2.65 5.91
C ILE A 57 5.41 2.23 6.68
N GLN A 58 4.77 3.16 7.40
CA GLN A 58 3.50 2.87 8.08
C GLN A 58 2.39 2.48 7.09
N ARG A 59 2.29 3.19 5.95
CA ARG A 59 1.32 2.87 4.89
C ARG A 59 1.58 1.51 4.25
N ILE A 60 2.84 1.16 3.98
CA ILE A 60 3.21 -0.16 3.46
C ILE A 60 2.68 -1.26 4.39
N LYS A 61 2.93 -1.14 5.70
CA LYS A 61 2.45 -2.11 6.70
C LYS A 61 0.92 -2.21 6.72
N ALA A 62 0.22 -1.06 6.71
CA ALA A 62 -1.25 -1.04 6.71
C ALA A 62 -1.85 -1.67 5.44
N TYR A 63 -1.25 -1.42 4.27
CA TYR A 63 -1.71 -2.01 3.02
C TYR A 63 -1.42 -3.52 2.94
N GLN A 64 -0.26 -3.96 3.44
CA GLN A 64 0.04 -5.38 3.57
C GLN A 64 -0.99 -6.09 4.44
N GLU A 65 -1.32 -5.51 5.60
CA GLU A 65 -2.33 -6.07 6.49
C GLU A 65 -3.71 -6.12 5.83
N ARG A 66 -4.10 -5.06 5.11
CA ARG A 66 -5.37 -5.07 4.39
C ARG A 66 -5.41 -6.13 3.29
N ILE A 67 -4.32 -6.35 2.57
CA ILE A 67 -4.21 -7.42 1.58
C ILE A 67 -4.41 -8.80 2.22
N ARG A 68 -3.78 -9.07 3.39
CA ARG A 68 -3.95 -10.35 4.11
C ARG A 68 -5.41 -10.61 4.44
N LEU A 69 -6.08 -9.63 5.05
CA LEU A 69 -7.50 -9.70 5.37
C LEU A 69 -8.37 -9.93 4.12
N LEU A 70 -8.06 -9.26 3.01
CA LEU A 70 -8.80 -9.42 1.75
C LEU A 70 -8.60 -10.80 1.10
N LYS A 71 -7.44 -11.42 1.30
CA LYS A 71 -7.15 -12.79 0.87
C LYS A 71 -7.80 -13.86 1.75
N GLY A 72 -8.33 -13.47 2.91
CA GLY A 72 -8.83 -14.42 3.91
C GLY A 72 -7.71 -15.14 4.65
N GLU A 73 -6.50 -14.57 4.67
CA GLU A 73 -5.43 -15.02 5.56
C GLU A 73 -5.80 -14.54 6.98
N VAL A 74 -6.51 -15.39 7.73
CA VAL A 74 -6.81 -15.17 9.15
C VAL A 74 -5.57 -15.61 9.94
N TYR A 75 -5.08 -14.77 10.86
CA TYR A 75 -4.21 -15.29 11.91
C TYR A 75 -5.05 -16.25 12.74
N GLU A 76 -4.77 -17.54 12.65
CA GLU A 76 -4.99 -18.43 13.79
C GLU A 76 -4.14 -17.84 14.92
N ASP A 77 -4.78 -17.04 15.77
CA ASP A 77 -4.24 -16.68 17.07
C ASP A 77 -4.33 -17.96 17.91
N ASP A 78 -3.38 -18.86 17.69
CA ASP A 78 -3.18 -20.05 18.49
C ASP A 78 -2.67 -19.61 19.88
N GLY A 79 -3.61 -19.29 20.77
CA GLY A 79 -3.49 -19.44 22.23
C GLY A 79 -2.51 -18.54 22.97
#